data_AF-A0A1W0A8V2-F1
#
_entry.id   AF-A0A1W0A8V2-F1
#
_cell.length_a   1.000
_cell.length_b   1.000
_cell.length_c   1.000
_cell.angle_alpha   90.00
_cell.angle_beta   90.00
_cell.angle_gamma   90.00
#
_symmetry.space_group_name_H-M   'P 1'
#
loop_
_entity.id
_entity.type
_entity.pdbx_description
1 polymer ?
#
loop_
_entity_poly.entity_id
_entity_poly.type
_entity_poly.pdbx_seq_one_letter_code
_entity_poly.pdbx_strand_id
1 'polypeptide(L)'
;MEDMQYSFAAKPRPVQTTRTKYKEKRPSNTVFNIMNDPRVVRGSVYAAANSIHLKKEVISVPPAPPTTTTPTKSFKKNSLHASGFNQLELILQVDIPVDLDKYLIEHSPIIENCHVQTQTDEFLPNDKHKKVCVLKKTGVDASTEIAIEDHLFDFDAEVQPLLSVLVNKTLQQARCEIEREHEMHNIALYLKDLHVKKRLEAEGIAGLVEAAVNKQTFKEKQKAEQSMRMQEMDIVIQKVAALKASHRVLDEAMEDTQDKLRKGCVFYDPLRRMVETGFMKWIYDSADRLVESQQLIRLVLTDIIKDSLRKQRILEIVARLPRTPGGLLQIDACHVPAWGIANIGPLHYSPSTSYAALDDLIEEWLVAGNYTLERPAMGYLNELFGEGLGGI
;
A
#
# COMPACT_ATOMS: atom_id res chain seq x y z
N MET A 1 11.83 -48.09 -36.48
CA MET A 1 10.70 -47.15 -36.37
C MET A 1 10.74 -46.61 -34.96
N GLU A 2 11.36 -45.44 -34.79
CA GLU A 2 11.23 -44.64 -33.57
C GLU A 2 10.59 -43.32 -34.01
N ASP A 3 9.33 -43.13 -33.62
CA ASP A 3 8.56 -41.92 -33.94
C ASP A 3 9.02 -40.78 -33.02
N MET A 4 9.74 -39.81 -33.59
CA MET A 4 10.09 -38.57 -32.91
C MET A 4 8.86 -37.65 -32.84
N GLN A 5 8.19 -37.65 -31.69
CA GLN A 5 7.03 -36.80 -31.43
C GLN A 5 7.50 -35.38 -31.06
N TYR A 6 7.47 -34.47 -32.04
CA TYR A 6 7.80 -33.06 -31.86
C TYR A 6 6.74 -32.37 -31.01
N SER A 7 7.08 -31.96 -29.78
CA SER A 7 6.18 -31.19 -28.90
C SER A 7 6.65 -29.74 -28.79
N PHE A 8 5.81 -28.80 -29.23
CA PHE A 8 6.04 -27.37 -29.14
C PHE A 8 5.24 -26.79 -27.98
N ALA A 9 5.93 -26.32 -26.93
CA ALA A 9 5.31 -25.66 -25.78
C ALA A 9 5.82 -24.21 -25.67
N ALA A 10 4.98 -23.24 -26.01
CA ALA A 10 5.24 -21.82 -25.79
C ALA A 10 4.55 -21.33 -24.51
N LYS A 11 5.28 -20.63 -23.64
CA LYS A 11 4.71 -20.03 -22.41
C LYS A 11 3.74 -18.90 -22.76
N PRO A 12 2.59 -18.78 -22.07
CA PRO A 12 1.59 -17.76 -22.39
C PRO A 12 2.14 -16.36 -22.12
N ARG A 13 2.12 -15.50 -23.14
CA ARG A 13 2.44 -14.08 -23.04
C ARG A 13 1.14 -13.28 -22.96
N PRO A 14 0.94 -12.44 -21.92
CA PRO A 14 -0.26 -11.61 -21.84
C PRO A 14 -0.23 -10.52 -22.92
N VAL A 15 -1.33 -10.40 -23.65
CA VAL A 15 -1.56 -9.35 -24.65
C VAL A 15 -1.64 -8.00 -23.94
N GLN A 16 -0.66 -7.13 -24.15
CA GLN A 16 -0.77 -5.74 -23.71
C GLN A 16 -1.79 -5.01 -24.57
N THR A 17 -2.99 -4.83 -24.03
CA THR A 17 -4.07 -4.08 -24.68
C THR A 17 -3.87 -2.58 -24.44
N THR A 18 -3.08 -1.92 -25.28
CA THR A 18 -3.20 -0.46 -25.44
C THR A 18 -4.47 -0.18 -26.23
N ARG A 19 -5.61 -0.17 -25.53
CA ARG A 19 -6.92 0.17 -26.08
C ARG A 19 -6.92 1.67 -26.43
N THR A 20 -6.70 2.00 -27.70
CA THR A 20 -7.05 3.34 -28.22
C THR A 20 -8.57 3.48 -28.22
N LYS A 21 -9.07 4.59 -27.65
CA LYS A 21 -10.51 4.89 -27.56
C LYS A 21 -11.17 4.82 -28.95
N TYR A 22 -12.34 4.21 -28.99
CA TYR A 22 -13.19 3.99 -30.16
C TYR A 22 -13.48 5.32 -30.86
N LYS A 23 -13.10 5.43 -32.14
CA LYS A 23 -13.49 6.53 -33.03
C LYS A 23 -14.50 5.93 -34.00
N GLU A 24 -15.76 6.33 -33.90
CA GLU A 24 -16.81 5.92 -34.82
C GLU A 24 -16.40 6.31 -36.25
N LYS A 25 -16.08 5.32 -37.08
CA LYS A 25 -15.98 5.48 -38.52
C LYS A 25 -17.25 4.93 -39.14
N ARG A 26 -17.95 5.79 -39.87
CA ARG A 26 -19.10 5.44 -40.73
C ARG A 26 -18.74 4.25 -41.61
N PRO A 27 -19.66 3.30 -41.87
CA PRO A 27 -19.36 2.15 -42.71
C PRO A 27 -19.15 2.62 -44.15
N SER A 28 -17.91 2.60 -44.64
CA SER A 28 -17.66 2.72 -46.08
C SER A 28 -17.99 1.37 -46.70
N ASN A 29 -19.00 1.37 -47.55
CA ASN A 29 -19.50 0.20 -48.27
C ASN A 29 -18.55 -0.17 -49.43
N THR A 30 -17.27 -0.34 -49.12
CA THR A 30 -16.24 -0.77 -50.05
C THR A 30 -16.05 -2.26 -49.84
N VAL A 31 -16.50 -3.05 -50.81
CA VAL A 31 -16.27 -4.49 -50.93
C VAL A 31 -14.81 -4.78 -50.53
N PHE A 32 -14.62 -5.45 -49.39
CA PHE A 32 -13.30 -5.79 -48.89
C PHE A 32 -12.70 -6.84 -49.84
N ASN A 33 -11.84 -6.40 -50.73
CA ASN A 33 -11.08 -7.30 -51.59
C ASN A 33 -10.10 -8.07 -50.70
N ILE A 34 -10.36 -9.37 -50.53
CA ILE A 34 -9.57 -10.31 -49.74
C ILE A 34 -8.09 -10.27 -50.18
N MET A 35 -7.82 -9.88 -51.44
CA MET A 35 -6.47 -9.63 -52.00
C MET A 35 -5.60 -8.67 -51.18
N ASN A 36 -6.17 -7.79 -50.33
CA ASN A 36 -5.39 -6.83 -49.55
C ASN A 36 -5.44 -7.08 -48.02
N ASP A 37 -5.99 -8.21 -47.58
CA ASP A 37 -6.05 -8.54 -46.15
C ASP A 37 -4.71 -9.07 -45.64
N PRO A 38 -4.05 -8.39 -44.67
CA PRO A 38 -2.76 -8.81 -44.11
C PRO A 38 -2.81 -10.11 -43.30
N ARG A 39 -3.99 -10.67 -43.04
CA ARG A 39 -4.16 -11.94 -42.32
C ARG A 39 -4.17 -13.16 -43.25
N VAL A 40 -4.25 -12.96 -44.56
CA VAL A 40 -4.26 -14.03 -45.55
C VAL A 40 -2.84 -14.27 -46.04
N VAL A 41 -2.23 -15.37 -45.60
CA VAL A 41 -0.87 -15.76 -46.00
C VAL A 41 -0.90 -16.27 -47.44
N ARG A 42 -0.33 -15.50 -48.38
CA ARG A 42 -0.13 -15.92 -49.77
C ARG A 42 1.31 -16.33 -49.98
N GLY A 43 1.55 -17.60 -50.27
CA GLY A 43 2.84 -18.07 -50.73
C GLY A 43 3.06 -17.64 -52.18
N SER A 44 3.78 -16.53 -52.40
CA SER A 44 4.65 -16.26 -53.57
C SER A 44 5.22 -14.84 -53.45
N VAL A 45 6.55 -14.70 -53.59
CA VAL A 45 7.36 -13.58 -53.05
C VAL A 45 7.53 -12.39 -54.02
N TYR A 46 6.91 -12.37 -55.20
CA TYR A 46 7.28 -11.39 -56.24
C TYR A 46 6.52 -10.06 -56.27
N ALA A 47 5.53 -9.81 -55.40
CA ALA A 47 4.70 -8.60 -55.49
C ALA A 47 5.12 -7.43 -54.57
N ALA A 48 6.13 -7.59 -53.71
CA ALA A 48 6.45 -6.59 -52.67
C ALA A 48 7.29 -5.38 -53.15
N ALA A 49 7.84 -5.40 -54.38
CA ALA A 49 8.79 -4.36 -54.81
C ALA A 49 8.14 -3.03 -55.28
N ASN A 50 6.85 -3.03 -55.65
CA ASN A 50 6.26 -1.89 -56.38
C ASN A 50 5.24 -1.03 -55.60
N SER A 51 5.03 -1.25 -54.30
CA SER A 51 4.00 -0.53 -53.53
C SER A 51 4.50 0.55 -52.57
N ILE A 52 5.79 0.89 -52.57
CA ILE A 52 6.38 1.83 -51.59
C ILE A 52 6.35 3.31 -52.05
N HIS A 53 5.99 3.61 -53.31
CA HIS A 53 5.93 4.99 -53.78
C HIS A 53 4.51 5.41 -54.17
N LEU A 54 3.70 5.84 -53.20
CA LEU A 54 2.59 6.80 -53.40
C LEU A 54 1.93 7.15 -52.05
N LYS A 55 2.57 8.03 -51.28
CA LYS A 55 1.89 8.88 -50.28
C LYS A 55 2.49 10.28 -50.30
N LYS A 56 1.97 11.12 -51.20
CA LYS A 56 2.15 12.58 -51.17
C LYS A 56 1.03 13.13 -50.30
N GLU A 57 1.32 13.40 -49.02
CA GLU A 57 0.40 14.08 -48.12
C GLU A 57 0.38 15.58 -48.46
N VAL A 58 -0.79 16.07 -48.83
CA VAL A 58 -1.08 17.51 -49.01
C VAL A 58 -1.49 18.04 -47.64
N ILE A 59 -0.62 18.86 -47.04
CA ILE A 59 -0.92 19.62 -45.82
C ILE A 59 -1.24 21.06 -46.24
N SER A 60 -2.46 21.50 -45.94
CA SER A 60 -2.92 22.89 -46.05
C SER A 60 -2.70 23.63 -44.73
N VAL A 61 -1.99 24.75 -44.75
CA VAL A 61 -1.85 25.72 -43.63
C VAL A 61 -1.94 27.16 -44.20
N PRO A 62 -2.59 28.13 -43.51
CA PRO A 62 -3.03 29.42 -44.04
C PRO A 62 -1.95 30.55 -43.97
N PRO A 63 -2.19 31.77 -44.50
CA PRO A 63 -1.11 32.72 -44.83
C PRO A 63 -0.83 33.87 -43.82
N ALA A 64 0.43 34.34 -43.88
CA ALA A 64 1.02 35.68 -43.57
C ALA A 64 1.47 36.02 -42.11
N PRO A 65 2.40 37.00 -41.85
CA PRO A 65 3.28 37.83 -42.71
C PRO A 65 4.80 37.85 -42.25
N PRO A 66 5.72 38.67 -42.84
CA PRO A 66 7.16 38.36 -42.94
C PRO A 66 8.06 39.08 -41.92
N THR A 67 9.20 38.46 -41.59
CA THR A 67 10.57 39.04 -41.51
C THR A 67 11.45 38.10 -40.68
N THR A 68 12.51 37.51 -41.25
CA THR A 68 13.92 37.85 -41.01
C THR A 68 14.79 36.82 -41.73
N THR A 69 15.73 37.35 -42.50
CA THR A 69 16.70 36.65 -43.34
C THR A 69 17.74 35.89 -42.53
N THR A 70 17.83 34.57 -42.73
CA THR A 70 19.08 33.80 -42.51
C THR A 70 19.21 32.73 -43.61
N PRO A 71 20.39 32.56 -44.23
CA PRO A 71 20.55 31.63 -45.35
C PRO A 71 20.74 30.19 -44.86
N THR A 72 19.79 29.31 -45.17
CA THR A 72 19.94 27.86 -45.01
C THR A 72 20.77 27.30 -46.17
N LYS A 73 21.92 26.73 -45.84
CA LYS A 73 22.81 26.05 -46.79
C LYS A 73 22.11 24.81 -47.34
N SER A 74 22.08 24.67 -48.66
CA SER A 74 21.58 23.49 -49.35
C SER A 74 22.49 22.29 -49.11
N PHE A 75 21.95 21.23 -48.51
CA PHE A 75 22.60 19.93 -48.49
C PHE A 75 22.59 19.35 -49.90
N LYS A 76 23.74 19.40 -50.56
CA LYS A 76 24.01 18.63 -51.78
C LYS A 76 24.05 17.15 -51.41
N LYS A 77 23.18 16.35 -52.02
CA LYS A 77 23.28 14.88 -52.02
C LYS A 77 24.56 14.51 -52.76
N ASN A 78 25.60 14.16 -52.03
CA ASN A 78 26.78 13.50 -52.59
C ASN A 78 26.35 12.10 -53.05
N SER A 79 26.30 11.92 -54.37
CA SER A 79 26.32 10.61 -55.00
C SER A 79 27.59 9.91 -54.55
N LEU A 80 27.43 8.79 -53.82
CA LEU A 80 28.55 7.93 -53.48
C LEU A 80 29.07 7.32 -54.78
N HIS A 81 30.35 7.60 -55.02
CA HIS A 81 31.21 6.98 -56.00
C HIS A 81 31.17 5.46 -55.81
N ALA A 82 30.45 4.74 -56.67
CA ALA A 82 30.61 3.30 -56.80
C ALA A 82 31.94 3.06 -57.53
N SER A 83 32.99 2.83 -56.74
CA SER A 83 34.28 2.33 -57.22
C SER A 83 34.06 1.04 -57.98
N GLY A 84 34.66 0.97 -59.17
CA GLY A 84 34.52 -0.14 -60.09
C GLY A 84 34.99 -1.47 -59.53
N PHE A 85 34.24 -2.51 -59.86
CA PHE A 85 34.74 -3.82 -60.24
C PHE A 85 33.59 -4.53 -60.99
N ASN A 86 33.90 -5.00 -62.20
CA ASN A 86 33.11 -5.95 -63.00
C ASN A 86 31.86 -5.41 -63.68
N GLN A 87 32.09 -4.58 -64.70
CA GLN A 87 31.25 -4.57 -65.89
C GLN A 87 31.52 -5.86 -66.67
N LEU A 88 31.02 -6.98 -66.14
CA LEU A 88 30.69 -8.12 -66.98
C LEU A 88 29.32 -7.79 -67.54
N GLU A 89 29.31 -7.38 -68.80
CA GLU A 89 28.10 -7.27 -69.58
C GLU A 89 27.37 -8.61 -69.48
N LEU A 90 26.31 -8.65 -68.68
CA LEU A 90 25.22 -9.58 -68.92
C LEU A 90 24.72 -9.23 -70.31
N ILE A 91 25.29 -9.89 -71.31
CA ILE A 91 24.75 -9.97 -72.66
C ILE A 91 23.34 -10.49 -72.45
N LEU A 92 22.38 -9.57 -72.40
CA LEU A 92 20.97 -9.88 -72.55
C LEU A 92 20.92 -10.63 -73.87
N GLN A 93 20.72 -11.95 -73.78
CA GLN A 93 20.42 -12.78 -74.94
C GLN A 93 19.26 -12.08 -75.63
N VAL A 94 19.55 -11.55 -76.82
CA VAL A 94 18.55 -11.02 -77.72
C VAL A 94 17.65 -12.20 -78.03
N ASP A 95 16.43 -12.19 -77.50
CA ASP A 95 15.40 -13.13 -77.92
C ASP A 95 15.16 -12.87 -79.41
N ILE A 96 15.72 -13.73 -80.27
CA ILE A 96 15.43 -13.73 -81.70
C ILE A 96 14.07 -14.42 -81.83
N PRO A 97 12.98 -13.70 -82.19
CA PRO A 97 11.69 -14.34 -82.39
C PRO A 97 11.80 -15.25 -83.63
N VAL A 98 11.91 -16.56 -83.40
CA VAL A 98 11.85 -17.56 -84.47
C VAL A 98 10.37 -17.79 -84.76
N ASP A 99 9.96 -17.43 -85.97
CA ASP A 99 8.61 -17.68 -86.47
C ASP A 99 8.40 -19.19 -86.69
N LEU A 100 7.63 -19.81 -85.78
CA LEU A 100 7.33 -21.24 -85.80
C LEU A 100 6.15 -21.59 -86.73
N ASP A 101 5.48 -20.60 -87.34
CA ASP A 101 4.29 -20.83 -88.17
C ASP A 101 4.58 -21.76 -89.36
N LYS A 102 5.81 -21.71 -89.89
CA LYS A 102 6.26 -22.61 -90.97
C LYS A 102 6.42 -24.07 -90.57
N TYR A 103 6.63 -24.38 -89.29
CA TYR A 103 6.86 -25.74 -88.80
C TYR A 103 5.64 -26.33 -88.07
N LEU A 104 4.57 -25.53 -87.91
CA LEU A 104 3.32 -25.92 -87.25
C LEU A 104 2.31 -26.62 -88.18
N ILE A 105 2.57 -26.66 -89.49
CA ILE A 105 1.70 -27.32 -90.47
C ILE A 105 2.39 -28.60 -90.97
N GLU A 106 1.80 -29.76 -90.69
CA GLU A 106 2.26 -31.04 -91.23
C GLU A 106 2.06 -31.07 -92.75
N HIS A 107 3.16 -31.10 -93.51
CA HIS A 107 3.14 -31.23 -94.96
C HIS A 107 2.91 -32.69 -95.36
N SER A 108 1.65 -33.09 -95.55
CA SER A 108 1.35 -34.36 -96.22
C SER A 108 1.57 -34.22 -97.73
N PRO A 109 2.35 -35.11 -98.37
CA PRO A 109 2.53 -35.05 -99.82
C PRO A 109 1.20 -35.34 -100.51
N ILE A 110 0.87 -34.56 -101.54
CA ILE A 110 -0.28 -34.83 -102.39
C ILE A 110 0.07 -36.07 -103.23
N ILE A 111 -0.58 -37.20 -102.94
CA ILE A 111 -0.41 -38.43 -103.72
C ILE A 111 -1.33 -38.33 -104.94
N GLU A 112 -0.75 -38.20 -106.13
CA GLU A 112 -1.50 -38.29 -107.38
C GLU A 112 -1.94 -39.74 -107.61
N ASN A 113 -3.24 -40.02 -107.42
CA ASN A 113 -3.79 -41.34 -107.67
C ASN A 113 -4.03 -41.52 -109.18
N CYS A 114 -3.14 -42.25 -109.85
CA CYS A 114 -3.32 -42.62 -111.25
C CYS A 114 -4.19 -43.89 -111.34
N HIS A 115 -5.43 -43.75 -111.81
CA HIS A 115 -6.33 -44.89 -112.00
C HIS A 115 -5.99 -45.61 -113.33
N VAL A 116 -5.22 -46.69 -113.25
CA VAL A 116 -4.99 -47.59 -114.39
C VAL A 116 -6.12 -48.61 -114.42
N GLN A 117 -6.84 -48.67 -115.54
CA GLN A 117 -7.81 -49.73 -115.82
C GLN A 117 -7.14 -50.75 -116.74
N THR A 118 -6.85 -51.93 -116.20
CA THR A 118 -6.33 -53.06 -116.99
C THR A 118 -7.50 -53.82 -117.60
N GLN A 119 -7.55 -53.88 -118.93
CA GLN A 119 -8.44 -54.74 -119.70
C GLN A 119 -7.95 -56.19 -119.54
N THR A 120 -8.70 -57.00 -118.80
CA THR A 120 -8.41 -58.42 -118.62
C THR A 120 -9.00 -59.19 -119.81
N ASP A 121 -8.15 -59.69 -120.70
CA ASP A 121 -8.56 -60.64 -121.75
C ASP A 121 -9.00 -61.97 -121.14
N GLU A 122 -9.88 -62.68 -121.86
CA GLU A 122 -10.43 -63.97 -121.45
C GLU A 122 -9.34 -65.05 -121.38
N PHE A 123 -9.16 -65.65 -120.20
CA PHE A 123 -8.14 -66.67 -119.94
C PHE A 123 -8.44 -67.95 -120.75
N LEU A 124 -7.65 -68.21 -121.80
CA LEU A 124 -7.66 -69.49 -122.51
C LEU A 124 -6.89 -70.56 -121.68
N PRO A 125 -7.43 -71.77 -121.50
CA PRO A 125 -6.71 -72.86 -120.84
C PRO A 125 -5.48 -73.26 -121.66
N ASN A 126 -4.29 -73.16 -121.05
CA ASN A 126 -3.02 -73.50 -121.69
C ASN A 126 -2.63 -74.95 -121.40
N ASP A 127 -3.04 -75.87 -122.28
CA ASP A 127 -2.69 -77.30 -122.20
C ASP A 127 -1.31 -77.64 -122.81
N LYS A 128 -0.36 -76.71 -122.77
CA LYS A 128 1.04 -76.98 -123.17
C LYS A 128 1.90 -77.28 -121.94
N HIS A 129 1.72 -78.51 -121.47
CA HIS A 129 2.70 -79.36 -120.79
C HIS A 129 4.11 -78.80 -120.48
N LYS A 130 4.43 -78.81 -119.19
CA LYS A 130 5.44 -79.72 -118.58
C LYS A 130 6.78 -79.80 -119.33
N LYS A 131 7.73 -78.92 -118.99
CA LYS A 131 9.19 -79.16 -118.94
C LYS A 131 9.83 -78.17 -117.95
N VAL A 132 10.50 -78.67 -116.90
CA VAL A 132 11.32 -77.84 -116.00
C VAL A 132 12.57 -77.40 -116.78
N CYS A 133 12.63 -76.14 -117.20
CA CYS A 133 13.81 -75.58 -117.83
C CYS A 133 14.80 -75.15 -116.74
N VAL A 134 15.79 -75.99 -116.44
CA VAL A 134 16.92 -75.61 -115.56
C VAL A 134 17.99 -74.97 -116.43
N LEU A 135 18.15 -73.66 -116.31
CA LEU A 135 19.21 -72.89 -116.98
C LEU A 135 20.58 -73.24 -116.35
N LYS A 136 21.60 -73.51 -117.19
CA LYS A 136 22.98 -73.70 -116.71
C LYS A 136 23.56 -72.34 -116.26
N LYS A 137 24.23 -72.31 -115.11
CA LYS A 137 24.94 -71.10 -114.65
C LYS A 137 25.99 -70.70 -115.69
N THR A 138 25.88 -69.49 -116.22
CA THR A 138 26.74 -68.93 -117.29
C THR A 138 27.42 -67.65 -116.80
N GLY A 139 27.96 -67.67 -115.58
CA GLY A 139 28.70 -66.57 -114.96
C GLY A 139 30.05 -67.08 -114.43
N VAL A 140 31.07 -66.22 -114.44
CA VAL A 140 32.35 -66.51 -113.79
C VAL A 140 32.21 -66.12 -112.33
N ASP A 141 32.38 -67.09 -111.42
CA ASP A 141 32.37 -66.82 -110.00
C ASP A 141 33.68 -66.08 -109.63
N ALA A 142 33.55 -64.86 -109.07
CA ALA A 142 34.67 -64.06 -108.59
C ALA A 142 34.50 -63.77 -107.09
N SER A 143 35.50 -64.14 -106.30
CA SER A 143 35.61 -63.73 -104.90
C SER A 143 36.61 -62.58 -104.80
N THR A 144 36.23 -61.51 -104.11
CA THR A 144 37.13 -60.41 -103.76
C THR A 144 37.34 -60.45 -102.25
N GLU A 145 38.60 -60.43 -101.81
CA GLU A 145 39.01 -60.35 -100.41
C GLU A 145 39.94 -59.15 -100.27
N ILE A 146 39.85 -58.45 -99.13
CA ILE A 146 40.74 -57.33 -98.80
C ILE A 146 42.03 -57.93 -98.24
N ALA A 147 43.13 -57.72 -98.94
CA ALA A 147 44.44 -58.19 -98.52
C ALA A 147 45.04 -57.24 -97.47
N ILE A 148 46.01 -57.74 -96.69
CA ILE A 148 46.76 -56.93 -95.71
C ILE A 148 47.53 -55.79 -96.42
N GLU A 149 47.87 -55.98 -97.70
CA GLU A 149 48.55 -55.00 -98.57
C GLU A 149 47.64 -53.84 -99.01
N ASP A 150 46.31 -53.95 -98.85
CA ASP A 150 45.36 -52.92 -99.26
C ASP A 150 45.34 -51.71 -98.30
N HIS A 151 46.07 -51.78 -97.18
CA HIS A 151 46.22 -50.69 -96.19
C HIS A 151 44.92 -49.97 -95.83
N LEU A 152 43.82 -50.73 -95.69
CA LEU A 152 42.48 -50.19 -95.49
C LEU A 152 42.29 -49.44 -94.16
N PHE A 153 43.16 -49.68 -93.18
CA PHE A 153 43.14 -49.02 -91.87
C PHE A 153 44.21 -47.94 -91.78
N ASP A 154 43.78 -46.69 -91.67
CA ASP A 154 44.63 -45.55 -91.34
C ASP A 154 44.49 -45.20 -89.86
N PHE A 155 45.53 -45.49 -89.08
CA PHE A 155 45.53 -45.25 -87.64
C PHE A 155 45.38 -43.76 -87.31
N ASP A 156 45.98 -42.87 -88.10
CA ASP A 156 45.98 -41.44 -87.80
C ASP A 156 44.58 -40.84 -87.99
N ALA A 157 43.84 -41.31 -89.00
CA ALA A 157 42.45 -40.94 -89.22
C ALA A 157 41.52 -41.49 -88.12
N GLU A 158 41.70 -42.76 -87.73
CA GLU A 158 40.79 -43.45 -86.80
C GLU A 158 41.02 -43.06 -85.33
N VAL A 159 42.23 -42.68 -84.95
CA VAL A 159 42.55 -42.23 -83.57
C VAL A 159 42.11 -40.79 -83.30
N GLN A 160 41.98 -39.97 -84.35
CA GLN A 160 41.62 -38.55 -84.23
C GLN A 160 40.32 -38.29 -83.44
N PRO A 161 39.18 -38.98 -83.66
CA PRO A 161 37.97 -38.78 -82.86
C PRO A 161 38.15 -39.19 -81.40
N LEU A 162 38.88 -40.27 -81.13
CA LEU A 162 39.17 -40.72 -79.77
C LEU A 162 40.02 -39.69 -79.02
N LEU A 163 41.10 -39.22 -79.65
CA LEU A 163 41.99 -38.23 -79.06
C LEU A 163 41.28 -36.89 -78.85
N SER A 164 40.45 -36.45 -79.80
CA SER A 164 39.62 -35.25 -79.65
C SER A 164 38.72 -35.34 -78.43
N VAL A 165 38.01 -36.47 -78.23
CA VAL A 165 37.14 -36.65 -77.06
C VAL A 165 37.95 -36.69 -75.76
N LEU A 166 39.10 -37.38 -75.74
CA LEU A 166 39.94 -37.47 -74.54
C LEU A 166 40.52 -36.12 -74.13
N VAL A 167 41.09 -35.37 -75.09
CA VAL A 167 41.65 -34.04 -74.83
C VAL A 167 40.56 -33.06 -74.41
N ASN A 168 39.41 -33.06 -75.09
CA ASN A 168 38.31 -32.17 -74.74
C ASN A 168 37.73 -32.50 -73.36
N LYS A 169 37.52 -33.77 -73.03
CA LYS A 169 37.01 -34.17 -71.72
C LYS A 169 37.98 -33.83 -70.60
N THR A 170 39.27 -34.12 -70.78
CA THR A 170 40.30 -33.83 -69.77
C THR A 170 40.44 -32.32 -69.54
N LEU A 171 40.43 -31.51 -70.60
CA LEU A 171 40.48 -30.05 -70.49
C LEU A 171 39.20 -29.48 -69.84
N GLN A 172 38.02 -29.95 -70.25
CA GLN A 172 36.76 -29.52 -69.65
C GLN A 172 36.69 -29.89 -68.17
N GLN A 173 37.09 -31.12 -67.81
CA GLN A 173 37.12 -31.56 -66.42
C GLN A 173 38.10 -30.71 -65.59
N ALA A 174 39.33 -30.51 -66.08
CA ALA A 174 40.33 -29.67 -65.40
C ALA A 174 39.82 -28.24 -65.21
N ARG A 175 39.17 -27.66 -66.22
CA ARG A 175 38.56 -26.33 -66.12
C ARG A 175 37.47 -26.28 -65.04
N CYS A 176 36.53 -27.23 -65.05
CA CYS A 176 35.46 -27.29 -64.05
C CYS A 176 36.00 -27.48 -62.63
N GLU A 177 37.06 -28.28 -62.46
CA GLU A 177 37.72 -28.47 -61.17
C GLU A 177 38.35 -27.16 -60.66
N ILE A 178 39.08 -26.45 -61.51
CA ILE A 178 39.68 -25.15 -61.16
C ILE A 178 38.61 -24.11 -60.81
N GLU A 179 37.54 -24.00 -61.61
CA GLU A 179 36.45 -23.06 -61.34
C GLU A 179 35.76 -23.38 -59.99
N ARG A 180 35.50 -24.67 -59.72
CA ARG A 180 34.92 -25.13 -58.45
C ARG A 180 35.84 -24.85 -57.26
N GLU A 181 37.14 -25.10 -57.38
CA GLU A 181 38.10 -24.82 -56.32
C GLU A 181 38.19 -23.33 -56.02
N HIS A 182 38.17 -22.49 -57.05
CA HIS A 182 38.16 -21.04 -56.91
C HIS A 182 36.88 -20.55 -56.23
N GLU A 183 35.71 -21.06 -56.62
CA GLU A 183 34.43 -20.75 -55.97
C GLU A 183 34.45 -21.17 -54.49
N MET A 184 34.89 -22.39 -54.20
CA MET A 184 34.99 -22.88 -52.83
C MET A 184 35.93 -22.04 -51.97
N HIS A 185 37.05 -21.58 -52.54
CA HIS A 185 37.96 -20.67 -51.87
C HIS A 185 37.29 -19.33 -51.55
N ASN A 186 36.59 -18.75 -52.51
CA ASN A 186 35.89 -17.48 -52.34
C ASN A 186 34.77 -17.57 -51.29
N ILE A 187 33.99 -18.65 -51.30
CA ILE A 187 32.97 -18.91 -50.27
C ILE A 187 33.64 -19.04 -48.89
N ALA A 188 34.76 -19.75 -48.78
CA ALA A 188 35.46 -19.91 -47.51
C ALA A 188 35.99 -18.57 -46.97
N LEU A 189 36.52 -17.69 -47.82
CA LEU A 189 36.92 -16.34 -47.44
C LEU A 189 35.72 -15.51 -46.98
N TYR A 190 34.63 -15.52 -47.75
CA TYR A 190 33.41 -14.80 -47.40
C TYR A 190 32.85 -15.24 -46.03
N LEU A 191 32.80 -16.55 -45.77
CA LEU A 191 32.33 -17.09 -44.49
C LEU A 191 33.25 -16.71 -43.33
N LYS A 192 34.58 -16.69 -43.53
CA LYS A 192 35.53 -16.23 -42.51
C LYS A 192 35.27 -14.77 -42.13
N ASP A 193 35.10 -13.90 -43.13
CA ASP A 193 34.81 -12.47 -42.90
C ASP A 193 33.47 -12.27 -42.20
N LEU A 194 32.45 -13.03 -42.60
CA LEU A 194 31.13 -13.03 -41.98
C LEU A 194 31.23 -13.44 -40.50
N HIS A 195 31.98 -14.50 -40.21
CA HIS A 195 32.20 -14.98 -38.84
C HIS A 195 32.95 -13.97 -37.98
N VAL A 196 33.91 -13.23 -38.55
CA VAL A 196 34.59 -12.14 -37.85
C VAL A 196 33.60 -11.01 -37.53
N LYS A 197 32.82 -10.55 -38.52
CA LYS A 197 31.80 -9.50 -38.33
C LYS A 197 30.79 -9.88 -37.27
N LYS A 198 30.23 -11.10 -37.33
CA LYS A 198 29.27 -11.60 -36.33
C LYS A 198 29.86 -11.67 -34.92
N ARG A 199 31.13 -12.06 -34.77
CA ARG A 199 31.80 -12.08 -33.47
C ARG A 199 31.94 -10.67 -32.89
N LEU A 200 32.37 -9.71 -33.70
CA LEU A 200 32.47 -8.31 -33.29
C LEU A 200 31.10 -7.71 -32.92
N GLU A 201 30.07 -8.01 -33.71
CA GLU A 201 28.69 -7.60 -33.40
C GLU A 201 28.18 -8.22 -32.10
N ALA A 202 28.42 -9.52 -31.88
CA ALA A 202 28.02 -10.20 -30.65
C ALA A 202 28.73 -9.63 -29.42
N GLU A 203 30.03 -9.32 -29.53
CA GLU A 203 30.79 -8.65 -28.47
C GLU A 203 30.25 -7.24 -28.18
N GLY A 204 29.96 -6.47 -29.22
CA GLY A 204 29.34 -5.14 -29.08
C GLY A 204 27.97 -5.20 -28.40
N ILE A 205 27.12 -6.18 -28.77
CA ILE A 205 25.82 -6.40 -28.13
C ILE A 205 26.00 -6.82 -26.67
N ALA A 206 26.95 -7.71 -26.37
CA ALA A 206 27.21 -8.16 -25.00
C ALA A 206 27.61 -6.99 -24.10
N GLY A 207 28.51 -6.12 -24.57
CA GLY A 207 28.91 -4.91 -23.83
C GLY A 207 27.75 -3.93 -23.60
N LEU A 208 26.86 -3.75 -24.58
CA LEU A 208 25.65 -2.93 -24.42
C LEU A 208 24.67 -3.52 -23.41
N VAL A 209 24.47 -4.83 -23.42
CA VAL A 209 23.59 -5.52 -22.47
C VAL A 209 24.13 -5.40 -21.05
N GLU A 210 25.43 -5.62 -20.85
CA GLU A 210 26.08 -5.46 -19.54
C GLU A 210 25.92 -4.04 -19.01
N ALA A 211 26.19 -3.02 -19.84
CA ALA A 211 25.99 -1.63 -19.46
C ALA A 211 24.53 -1.31 -19.10
N ALA A 212 23.57 -1.88 -19.83
CA ALA A 212 22.14 -1.71 -19.54
C ALA A 212 21.74 -2.37 -18.21
N VAL A 213 22.23 -3.58 -17.93
CA VAL A 213 22.00 -4.30 -16.67
C VAL A 213 22.61 -3.51 -15.50
N ASN A 214 23.85 -3.03 -15.62
CA ASN A 214 24.50 -2.23 -14.60
C ASN A 214 23.73 -0.92 -14.31
N LYS A 215 23.24 -0.24 -15.37
CA LYS A 215 22.42 0.97 -15.22
C LYS A 215 21.08 0.67 -14.55
N GLN A 216 20.44 -0.45 -14.88
CA GLN A 216 19.16 -0.84 -14.30
C GLN A 216 19.33 -1.22 -12.82
N THR A 217 20.31 -2.04 -12.49
CA THR A 217 20.60 -2.43 -11.10
C THR A 217 20.95 -1.22 -10.22
N PHE A 218 21.72 -0.26 -10.75
CA PHE A 218 22.00 0.99 -10.04
C PHE A 218 20.71 1.80 -9.77
N LYS A 219 19.84 1.95 -10.77
CA LYS A 219 18.55 2.62 -10.61
C LYS A 219 17.65 1.91 -9.59
N GLU A 220 17.61 0.58 -9.61
CA GLU A 220 16.82 -0.21 -8.67
C GLU A 220 17.33 -0.06 -7.24
N LYS A 221 18.65 -0.08 -7.03
CA LYS A 221 19.28 0.20 -5.73
C LYS A 221 18.92 1.61 -5.22
N GLN A 222 19.04 2.62 -6.07
CA GLN A 222 18.69 4.00 -5.71
C GLN A 222 17.20 4.13 -5.36
N LYS A 223 16.32 3.49 -6.13
CA LYS A 223 14.88 3.49 -5.85
C LYS A 223 14.56 2.79 -4.52
N ALA A 224 15.24 1.68 -4.21
CA ALA A 224 15.08 0.98 -2.95
C ALA A 224 15.52 1.84 -1.76
N GLU A 225 16.68 2.49 -1.86
CA GLU A 225 17.19 3.40 -0.83
C GLU A 225 16.24 4.59 -0.60
N GLN A 226 15.77 5.22 -1.69
CA GLN A 226 14.79 6.30 -1.60
C GLN A 226 13.47 5.84 -0.97
N SER A 227 12.99 4.64 -1.33
CA SER A 227 11.78 4.06 -0.73
C SER A 227 11.95 3.85 0.77
N MET A 228 13.09 3.31 1.22
CA MET A 228 13.37 3.12 2.65
C MET A 228 13.43 4.46 3.38
N ARG A 229 14.14 5.45 2.82
CA ARG A 229 14.21 6.80 3.40
C ARG A 229 12.84 7.47 3.50
N MET A 230 11.98 7.28 2.51
CA MET A 230 10.61 7.80 2.53
C MET A 230 9.78 7.15 3.65
N GLN A 231 9.87 5.82 3.82
CA GLN A 231 9.20 5.12 4.92
C GLN A 231 9.69 5.62 6.29
N GLU A 232 10.99 5.82 6.46
CA GLU A 232 11.56 6.39 7.69
C GLU A 232 11.05 7.82 7.94
N MET A 233 11.01 8.66 6.91
CA MET A 233 10.46 10.01 6.99
C MET A 233 8.98 10.00 7.38
N ASP A 234 8.16 9.11 6.80
CA ASP A 234 6.74 8.98 7.15
C ASP A 234 6.56 8.63 8.63
N ILE A 235 7.35 7.71 9.15
CA ILE A 235 7.34 7.35 10.58
C ILE A 235 7.72 8.55 11.45
N VAL A 236 8.75 9.31 11.06
CA VAL A 236 9.17 10.52 11.79
C VAL A 236 8.06 11.59 11.76
N ILE A 237 7.44 11.82 10.61
CA ILE A 237 6.33 12.78 10.48
C ILE A 237 5.17 12.37 11.38
N GLN A 238 4.80 11.09 11.40
CA GLN A 238 3.75 10.59 12.29
C GLN A 238 4.11 10.78 13.77
N LYS A 239 5.36 10.50 14.17
CA LYS A 239 5.83 10.73 15.55
C LYS A 239 5.77 12.21 15.94
N VAL A 240 6.22 13.10 15.06
CA VAL A 240 6.18 14.56 15.29
C VAL A 240 4.73 15.06 15.36
N ALA A 241 3.85 14.56 14.48
CA ALA A 241 2.43 14.89 14.49
C ALA A 241 1.75 14.41 15.79
N ALA A 242 2.02 13.18 16.21
CA ALA A 242 1.52 12.61 17.46
C ALA A 242 2.01 13.41 18.67
N LEU A 243 3.32 13.74 18.73
CA LEU A 243 3.89 14.58 19.77
C LEU A 243 3.16 15.94 19.86
N LYS A 244 3.00 16.62 18.72
CA LYS A 244 2.33 17.92 18.69
C LYS A 244 0.85 17.82 19.10
N ALA A 245 0.17 16.75 18.72
CA ALA A 245 -1.20 16.49 19.16
C ALA A 245 -1.25 16.21 20.67
N SER A 246 -0.36 15.38 21.20
CA SER A 246 -0.27 15.08 22.63
C SER A 246 0.01 16.32 23.46
N HIS A 247 0.92 17.20 23.04
CA HIS A 247 1.17 18.46 23.74
C HIS A 247 -0.08 19.33 23.83
N ARG A 248 -0.81 19.50 22.71
CA ARG A 248 -2.07 20.27 22.71
C ARG A 248 -3.11 19.69 23.66
N VAL A 249 -3.31 18.37 23.62
CA VAL A 249 -4.27 17.67 24.49
C VAL A 249 -3.85 17.74 25.95
N LEU A 250 -2.55 17.63 26.24
CA LEU A 250 -2.02 17.77 27.60
C LEU A 250 -2.21 19.18 28.13
N ASP A 251 -1.91 20.20 27.33
CA ASP A 251 -2.09 21.60 27.72
C ASP A 251 -3.57 21.89 28.03
N GLU A 252 -4.49 21.45 27.15
CA GLU A 252 -5.93 21.57 27.36
C GLU A 252 -6.41 20.78 28.60
N ALA A 253 -5.95 19.54 28.77
CA ALA A 253 -6.29 18.74 29.94
C ALA A 253 -5.75 19.32 31.24
N MET A 254 -4.56 19.93 31.22
CA MET A 254 -3.98 20.61 32.38
C MET A 254 -4.81 21.84 32.76
N GLU A 255 -5.23 22.65 31.79
CA GLU A 255 -6.10 23.80 32.04
C GLU A 255 -7.46 23.34 32.60
N ASP A 256 -8.10 22.35 31.96
CA ASP A 256 -9.38 21.77 32.39
C ASP A 256 -9.33 21.18 33.80
N THR A 257 -8.27 20.45 34.12
CA THR A 257 -8.10 19.83 35.45
C THR A 257 -7.80 20.89 36.51
N GLN A 258 -6.98 21.89 36.21
CA GLN A 258 -6.77 23.03 37.09
C GLN A 258 -8.07 23.77 37.37
N ASP A 259 -8.89 24.02 36.35
CA ASP A 259 -10.19 24.66 36.50
C ASP A 259 -11.16 23.82 37.33
N LYS A 260 -11.23 22.51 37.09
CA LYS A 260 -12.04 21.59 37.92
C LYS A 260 -11.56 21.56 39.37
N LEU A 261 -10.26 21.52 39.62
CA LEU A 261 -9.68 21.52 40.96
C LEU A 261 -9.89 22.86 41.69
N ARG A 262 -9.81 23.99 40.96
CA ARG A 262 -10.13 25.32 41.48
C ARG A 262 -11.62 25.43 41.83
N LYS A 263 -12.52 24.99 40.95
CA LYS A 263 -13.98 24.96 41.20
C LYS A 263 -14.34 24.01 42.34
N GLY A 264 -13.63 22.88 42.47
CA GLY A 264 -13.75 21.96 43.59
C GLY A 264 -13.16 22.46 44.90
N CYS A 265 -12.61 23.68 44.94
CA CYS A 265 -11.97 24.29 46.11
C CYS A 265 -10.89 23.40 46.76
N VAL A 266 -10.22 22.55 45.97
CA VAL A 266 -9.14 21.68 46.46
C VAL A 266 -7.91 22.51 46.80
N PHE A 267 -7.62 23.53 45.99
CA PHE A 267 -6.61 24.54 46.30
C PHE A 267 -7.20 25.59 47.24
N TYR A 268 -7.00 25.41 48.54
CA TYR A 268 -7.36 26.38 49.56
C TYR A 268 -6.11 26.99 50.19
N ASP A 269 -6.23 28.22 50.68
CA ASP A 269 -5.20 28.83 51.51
C ASP A 269 -5.20 28.14 52.89
N PRO A 270 -4.11 27.43 53.27
CA PRO A 270 -4.05 26.73 54.55
C PRO A 270 -4.23 27.68 55.74
N LEU A 271 -3.80 28.94 55.61
CA LEU A 271 -3.90 29.95 56.65
C LEU A 271 -5.36 30.35 56.87
N ARG A 272 -6.08 30.63 55.78
CA ARG A 272 -7.52 30.94 55.84
C ARG A 272 -8.33 29.78 56.42
N ARG A 273 -8.06 28.54 55.99
CA ARG A 273 -8.75 27.36 56.51
C ARG A 273 -8.48 27.14 58.00
N MET A 274 -7.23 27.31 58.44
CA MET A 274 -6.87 27.20 59.85
C MET A 274 -7.57 28.26 60.70
N VAL A 275 -7.73 29.48 60.18
CA VAL A 275 -8.49 30.54 60.86
C VAL A 275 -9.97 30.16 60.96
N GLU A 276 -10.59 29.74 59.85
CA GLU A 276 -12.01 29.39 59.80
C GLU A 276 -12.35 28.16 60.66
N THR A 277 -11.54 27.09 60.62
CA THR A 277 -11.86 25.85 61.35
C THR A 277 -11.29 25.79 62.76
N GLY A 278 -10.11 26.39 62.99
CA GLY A 278 -9.40 26.31 64.25
C GLY A 278 -9.63 27.54 65.12
N PHE A 279 -9.19 28.71 64.63
CA PHE A 279 -9.23 29.95 65.41
C PHE A 279 -10.66 30.41 65.72
N MET A 280 -11.59 30.33 64.75
CA MET A 280 -12.99 30.70 65.00
C MET A 280 -13.66 29.77 65.98
N LYS A 281 -13.44 28.46 65.86
CA LYS A 281 -13.92 27.51 66.85
C LYS A 281 -13.38 27.85 68.25
N TRP A 282 -12.09 28.14 68.36
CA TRP A 282 -11.50 28.54 69.64
C TRP A 282 -12.08 29.84 70.20
N ILE A 283 -12.36 30.85 69.35
CA ILE A 283 -13.02 32.10 69.78
C ILE A 283 -14.43 31.81 70.29
N TYR A 284 -15.24 31.04 69.55
CA TYR A 284 -16.59 30.70 69.96
C TYR A 284 -16.59 29.89 71.27
N ASP A 285 -15.75 28.85 71.37
CA ASP A 285 -15.61 28.06 72.61
C ASP A 285 -15.15 28.94 73.80
N SER A 286 -14.28 29.93 73.56
CA SER A 286 -13.83 30.85 74.61
C SER A 286 -14.92 31.84 75.02
N ALA A 287 -15.70 32.34 74.05
CA ALA A 287 -16.85 33.19 74.31
C ALA A 287 -17.93 32.43 75.10
N ASP A 288 -18.20 31.18 74.73
CA ASP A 288 -19.14 30.31 75.42
C ASP A 288 -18.70 30.08 76.88
N ARG A 289 -17.42 29.78 77.14
CA ARG A 289 -16.90 29.67 78.51
C ARG A 289 -17.07 30.94 79.34
N LEU A 290 -16.88 32.11 78.72
CA LEU A 290 -17.10 33.39 79.40
C LEU A 290 -18.59 33.57 79.74
N VAL A 291 -19.49 33.28 78.79
CA VAL A 291 -20.93 33.34 79.02
C VAL A 291 -21.37 32.35 80.09
N GLU A 292 -20.90 31.10 80.04
CA GLU A 292 -21.15 30.07 81.06
C GLU A 292 -20.65 30.53 82.43
N SER A 293 -19.45 31.09 82.52
CA SER A 293 -18.92 31.63 83.78
C SER A 293 -19.78 32.76 84.33
N GLN A 294 -20.27 33.67 83.47
CA GLN A 294 -21.17 34.74 83.88
C GLN A 294 -22.54 34.21 84.32
N GLN A 295 -23.06 33.19 83.63
CA GLN A 295 -24.31 32.52 84.01
C GLN A 295 -24.17 31.81 85.36
N LEU A 296 -23.07 31.09 85.60
CA LEU A 296 -22.78 30.43 86.87
C LEU A 296 -22.64 31.45 88.00
N ILE A 297 -21.89 32.53 87.79
CA ILE A 297 -21.77 33.64 88.76
C ILE A 297 -23.15 34.22 89.06
N ARG A 298 -23.98 34.46 88.03
CA ARG A 298 -25.36 34.94 88.24
C ARG A 298 -26.20 33.96 89.05
N LEU A 299 -26.14 32.66 88.76
CA LEU A 299 -26.86 31.63 89.52
C LEU A 299 -26.43 31.60 90.99
N VAL A 300 -25.12 31.54 91.25
CA VAL A 300 -24.56 31.55 92.61
C VAL A 300 -24.93 32.84 93.34
N LEU A 301 -24.85 33.99 92.68
CA LEU A 301 -25.23 35.27 93.26
C LEU A 301 -26.74 35.34 93.56
N THR A 302 -27.59 34.78 92.69
CA THR A 302 -29.03 34.67 93.00
C THR A 302 -29.31 33.75 94.16
N ASP A 303 -28.57 32.65 94.32
CA ASP A 303 -28.72 31.74 95.45
C ASP A 303 -28.24 32.36 96.76
N ILE A 304 -27.11 33.08 96.74
CA ILE A 304 -26.63 33.86 97.90
C ILE A 304 -27.66 34.93 98.29
N ILE A 305 -28.21 35.67 97.33
CA ILE A 305 -29.24 36.67 97.62
C ILE A 305 -30.48 36.00 98.20
N LYS A 306 -30.97 34.90 97.61
CA LYS A 306 -32.12 34.16 98.14
C LYS A 306 -31.88 33.66 99.57
N ASP A 307 -30.70 33.11 99.85
CA ASP A 307 -30.33 32.65 101.19
C ASP A 307 -30.24 33.81 102.20
N SER A 308 -29.63 34.93 101.81
CA SER A 308 -29.56 36.12 102.66
C SER A 308 -30.95 36.71 102.98
N LEU A 309 -31.85 36.77 102.00
CA LEU A 309 -33.23 37.23 102.18
C LEU A 309 -34.04 36.27 103.05
N ARG A 310 -33.84 34.94 102.89
CA ARG A 310 -34.45 33.93 103.77
C ARG A 310 -34.02 34.12 105.22
N LYS A 311 -32.71 34.26 105.47
CA LYS A 311 -32.16 34.52 106.81
C LYS A 311 -32.69 35.82 107.42
N GLN A 312 -32.76 36.91 106.64
CA GLN A 312 -33.37 38.16 107.08
C GLN A 312 -34.85 37.99 107.47
N ARG A 313 -35.63 37.28 106.66
CA ARG A 313 -37.05 37.03 106.94
C ARG A 313 -37.26 36.18 108.19
N ILE A 314 -36.43 35.16 108.41
CA ILE A 314 -36.47 34.36 109.64
C ILE A 314 -36.16 35.23 110.87
N LEU A 315 -35.15 36.11 110.79
CA LEU A 315 -34.84 37.06 111.86
C LEU A 315 -36.00 38.03 112.13
N GLU A 316 -36.68 38.53 111.09
CA GLU A 316 -37.89 39.36 111.26
C GLU A 316 -39.03 38.61 111.95
N ILE A 317 -39.24 37.33 111.61
CA ILE A 317 -40.27 36.49 112.24
C ILE A 317 -39.93 36.28 113.72
N VAL A 318 -38.68 35.94 114.03
CA VAL A 318 -38.21 35.75 115.41
C VAL A 318 -38.34 37.04 116.23
N ALA A 319 -38.06 38.20 115.64
CA ALA A 319 -38.23 39.49 116.30
C ALA A 319 -39.70 39.81 116.69
N ARG A 320 -40.69 39.20 116.00
CA ARG A 320 -42.13 39.38 116.23
C ARG A 320 -42.74 38.39 117.22
N LEU A 321 -41.99 37.40 117.70
CA LEU A 321 -42.49 36.40 118.65
C LEU A 321 -42.76 37.00 120.05
N PRO A 322 -43.76 36.47 120.78
CA PRO A 322 -44.11 36.94 122.12
C PRO A 322 -42.95 36.72 123.10
N ARG A 323 -42.64 37.72 123.93
CA ARG A 323 -41.59 37.65 124.95
C ARG A 323 -42.19 37.29 126.31
N THR A 324 -41.43 36.51 127.09
CA THR A 324 -41.74 36.26 128.51
C THR A 324 -41.63 37.57 129.32
N PRO A 325 -42.27 37.69 130.50
CA PRO A 325 -42.22 38.93 131.30
C PRO A 325 -40.80 39.36 131.74
N GLY A 326 -39.80 38.48 131.64
CA GLY A 326 -38.37 38.78 131.84
C GLY A 326 -37.59 39.20 130.59
N GLY A 327 -38.26 39.39 129.45
CA GLY A 327 -37.63 39.85 128.19
C GLY A 327 -36.87 38.77 127.41
N LEU A 328 -36.95 37.50 127.85
CA LEU A 328 -36.31 36.35 127.20
C LEU A 328 -37.21 35.78 126.10
N LEU A 329 -36.58 35.32 125.01
CA LEU A 329 -37.25 34.74 123.86
C LEU A 329 -37.66 33.29 124.15
N GLN A 330 -38.91 32.96 123.81
CA GLN A 330 -39.44 31.60 123.85
C GLN A 330 -39.97 31.29 122.45
N ILE A 331 -39.49 30.21 121.85
CA ILE A 331 -39.87 29.75 120.51
C ILE A 331 -40.68 28.48 120.68
N ASP A 332 -41.89 28.45 120.14
CA ASP A 332 -42.69 27.23 120.13
C ASP A 332 -42.11 26.27 119.06
N ALA A 333 -41.87 25.01 119.43
CA ALA A 333 -41.29 23.97 118.56
C ALA A 333 -42.25 22.80 118.29
N CYS A 334 -43.50 22.89 118.78
CA CYS A 334 -44.54 21.86 118.65
C CYS A 334 -44.84 21.43 117.19
N HIS A 335 -44.62 22.31 116.21
CA HIS A 335 -44.91 22.04 114.79
C HIS A 335 -43.83 21.22 114.09
N VAL A 336 -42.65 21.00 114.72
CA VAL A 336 -41.60 20.12 114.21
C VAL A 336 -41.66 18.80 114.98
N PRO A 337 -42.36 17.76 114.45
CA PRO A 337 -42.57 16.51 115.18
C PRO A 337 -41.28 15.72 115.43
N ALA A 338 -40.21 16.02 114.68
CA ALA A 338 -38.91 15.37 114.80
C ALA A 338 -38.15 15.73 116.09
N TRP A 339 -38.46 16.88 116.72
CA TRP A 339 -37.66 17.38 117.84
C TRP A 339 -38.18 16.95 119.21
N GLY A 340 -39.47 16.59 119.33
CA GLY A 340 -40.06 16.12 120.59
C GLY A 340 -40.07 17.16 121.73
N ILE A 341 -39.82 18.44 121.42
CA ILE A 341 -39.75 19.56 122.35
C ILE A 341 -40.97 20.47 122.13
N ALA A 342 -41.65 20.86 123.21
CA ALA A 342 -42.80 21.75 123.12
C ALA A 342 -42.35 23.20 122.84
N ASN A 343 -41.47 23.75 123.68
CA ASN A 343 -40.97 25.13 123.57
C ASN A 343 -39.46 25.17 123.82
N ILE A 344 -38.75 25.99 123.05
CA ILE A 344 -37.32 26.29 123.18
C ILE A 344 -37.17 27.65 123.87
N GLY A 345 -36.57 27.66 125.06
CA GLY A 345 -36.35 28.88 125.84
C GLY A 345 -36.28 28.63 127.35
N PRO A 346 -35.88 29.64 128.14
CA PRO A 346 -35.68 31.04 127.76
C PRO A 346 -34.30 31.33 127.14
N LEU A 347 -34.27 32.03 125.99
CA LEU A 347 -33.04 32.46 125.30
C LEU A 347 -32.78 33.97 125.45
N HIS A 348 -31.52 34.37 125.62
CA HIS A 348 -31.09 35.76 125.63
C HIS A 348 -30.99 36.32 124.20
N TYR A 349 -32.10 36.84 123.68
CA TYR A 349 -32.16 37.42 122.34
C TYR A 349 -32.03 38.94 122.36
N SER A 350 -31.18 39.48 121.47
CA SER A 350 -31.07 40.92 121.18
C SER A 350 -31.43 41.18 119.71
N PRO A 351 -32.06 42.32 119.37
CA PRO A 351 -32.39 42.66 117.96
C PRO A 351 -31.18 42.80 117.03
N SER A 352 -29.96 42.83 117.58
CA SER A 352 -28.69 42.93 116.83
C SER A 352 -27.98 41.59 116.64
N THR A 353 -28.54 40.49 117.17
CA THR A 353 -27.95 39.15 117.07
C THR A 353 -27.98 38.65 115.63
N SER A 354 -26.85 38.15 115.12
CA SER A 354 -26.76 37.56 113.77
C SER A 354 -27.47 36.21 113.70
N TYR A 355 -27.88 35.78 112.49
CA TYR A 355 -28.54 34.49 112.28
C TYR A 355 -27.73 33.31 112.85
N ALA A 356 -26.42 33.27 112.61
CA ALA A 356 -25.52 32.23 113.13
C ALA A 356 -25.43 32.26 114.66
N ALA A 357 -25.29 33.44 115.27
CA ALA A 357 -25.23 33.57 116.72
C ALA A 357 -26.55 33.16 117.41
N LEU A 358 -27.68 33.31 116.73
CA LEU A 358 -28.98 32.86 117.25
C LEU A 358 -29.14 31.34 117.15
N ASP A 359 -28.66 30.75 116.06
CA ASP A 359 -28.62 29.29 115.87
C ASP A 359 -27.68 28.62 116.89
N ASP A 360 -26.52 29.22 117.15
CA ASP A 360 -25.57 28.77 118.18
C ASP A 360 -26.16 28.88 119.60
N LEU A 361 -26.96 29.93 119.89
CA LEU A 361 -27.67 30.05 121.18
C LEU A 361 -28.74 28.96 121.36
N ILE A 362 -29.40 28.52 120.28
CA ILE A 362 -30.33 27.38 120.32
C ILE A 362 -29.55 26.08 120.54
N GLU A 363 -28.41 25.91 119.88
CA GLU A 363 -27.52 24.75 120.06
C GLU A 363 -27.01 24.67 121.51
N GLU A 364 -26.54 25.77 122.10
CA GLU A 364 -26.11 25.84 123.50
C GLU A 364 -27.26 25.48 124.47
N TRP A 365 -28.48 25.93 124.19
CA TRP A 365 -29.65 25.57 125.01
C TRP A 365 -30.02 24.09 124.89
N LEU A 366 -29.96 23.52 123.67
CA LEU A 366 -30.22 22.10 123.43
C LEU A 366 -29.19 21.20 124.13
N VAL A 367 -27.91 21.58 124.09
CA VAL A 367 -26.81 20.89 124.78
C VAL A 367 -26.98 21.00 126.30
N ALA A 368 -27.32 22.17 126.83
CA ALA A 368 -27.61 22.36 128.26
C ALA A 368 -28.82 21.53 128.74
N GLY A 369 -29.78 21.24 127.84
CA GLY A 369 -30.96 20.42 128.10
C GLY A 369 -30.77 18.90 127.95
N ASN A 370 -29.57 18.41 127.61
CA ASN A 370 -29.30 17.00 127.27
C ASN A 370 -30.18 16.42 126.14
N TYR A 371 -30.59 17.25 125.18
CA TYR A 371 -31.32 16.78 124.00
C TYR A 371 -30.36 16.25 122.94
N THR A 372 -30.47 14.98 122.57
CA THR A 372 -29.67 14.36 121.51
C THR A 372 -30.31 14.59 120.15
N LEU A 373 -30.28 15.82 119.65
CA LEU A 373 -30.70 16.16 118.29
C LEU A 373 -29.47 16.30 117.39
N GLU A 374 -29.48 15.66 116.22
CA GLU A 374 -28.46 15.92 115.19
C GLU A 374 -28.65 17.32 114.62
N ARG A 375 -27.55 18.07 114.44
CA ARG A 375 -27.61 19.43 113.90
C ARG A 375 -28.14 19.40 112.45
N PRO A 376 -29.23 20.11 112.13
CA PRO A 376 -29.77 20.17 110.78
C PRO A 376 -28.79 20.79 109.78
N ALA A 377 -28.80 20.30 108.54
CA ALA A 377 -27.87 20.74 107.48
C ALA A 377 -27.97 22.24 107.14
N MET A 378 -29.12 22.88 107.42
CA MET A 378 -29.36 24.31 107.18
C MET A 378 -29.52 25.13 108.48
N GLY A 379 -29.25 24.53 109.65
CA GLY A 379 -29.42 25.15 110.96
C GLY A 379 -30.80 24.93 111.61
N TYR A 380 -30.86 25.02 112.93
CA TYR A 380 -32.07 24.80 113.74
C TYR A 380 -33.16 25.83 113.41
N LEU A 381 -32.77 27.08 113.18
CA LEU A 381 -33.70 28.15 112.79
C LEU A 381 -34.35 27.94 111.43
N ASN A 382 -33.66 27.29 110.50
CA ASN A 382 -34.22 27.01 109.19
C ASN A 382 -35.23 25.85 109.25
N GLU A 383 -35.06 24.86 110.12
CA GLU A 383 -36.09 23.83 110.32
C GLU A 383 -37.31 24.37 111.05
N LEU A 384 -37.12 25.25 112.04
CA LEU A 384 -38.23 25.86 112.79
C LEU A 384 -39.11 26.78 111.94
N PHE A 385 -38.52 27.58 111.06
CA PHE A 385 -39.25 28.63 110.33
C PHE A 385 -39.23 28.47 108.80
N GLY A 386 -38.43 27.54 108.27
CA GLY A 386 -38.24 27.37 106.83
C GLY A 386 -39.35 26.58 106.13
N GLU A 387 -40.00 25.62 106.80
CA GLU A 387 -41.03 24.79 106.16
C GLU A 387 -42.33 25.56 105.82
N GLY A 388 -42.58 26.72 106.43
CA GLY A 388 -43.70 27.61 106.07
C GLY A 388 -43.39 28.62 104.95
N LEU A 389 -42.16 28.64 104.42
CA LEU A 389 -41.70 29.59 103.39
C LEU A 389 -41.51 28.95 102.01
N GLY A 390 -41.84 27.67 101.85
CA GLY A 390 -41.73 26.90 100.60
C GLY A 390 -42.87 27.08 99.60
N GLY A 391 -43.69 28.13 99.72
CA GLY A 391 -44.84 28.40 98.86
C GLY A 391 -44.79 29.76 98.16
N ILE A 392 -43.72 30.06 97.42
CA ILE A 392 -43.70 30.97 96.25
C ILE A 392 -42.69 30.43 95.24
#